data_AF-A0A0G1Q2Z9-F1
#
_entry.id   AF-A0A0G1Q2Z9-F1
#
_cell.length_a   1.000
_cell.length_b   1.000
_cell.length_c   1.000
_cell.angle_alpha   90.00
_cell.angle_beta   90.00
_cell.angle_gamma   90.00
#
_symmetry.space_group_name_H-M   'P 1'
#
loop_
_entity.id
_entity.type
_entity.pdbx_description
1 polymer ?
#
loop_
_entity_poly.entity_id
_entity_poly.type
_entity_poly.pdbx_seq_one_letter_code
_entity_poly.pdbx_strand_id
1 'polypeptide(L)'
;MPLVARAFYALQDTKTPVIVSVVALVVNIVLSVVLIRPFGLIGLALAYVVAGLINFSVLIFILGERLGSLQSAKIVSTTLKIMLAAIPAGLIMYGALQVLAPVVNMDTFMGVFIQGVGAGLAGVITYAFLAHALNLPEMLYAVNWLKLAWQKLRSQAG
;
A
#
# COMPACT_ATOMS: atom_id res chain seq x y z
N MET A 1 -0.71 9.15 -4.46
CA MET A 1 -0.90 10.51 -5.00
C MET A 1 -1.03 10.59 -6.53
N PRO A 2 -0.15 9.99 -7.37
CA PRO A 2 -0.16 10.29 -8.81
C PRO A 2 -1.41 9.80 -9.56
N LEU A 3 -2.07 8.72 -9.11
CA LEU A 3 -3.29 8.22 -9.75
C LEU A 3 -4.45 9.21 -9.66
N VAL A 4 -4.69 9.79 -8.48
CA VAL A 4 -5.80 10.73 -8.30
C VAL A 4 -5.51 12.05 -9.02
N ALA A 5 -4.26 12.52 -8.98
CA ALA A 5 -3.83 13.67 -9.77
C ALA A 5 -4.08 13.46 -11.28
N ARG A 6 -3.78 12.27 -11.84
CA ARG A 6 -4.08 11.94 -13.24
C ARG A 6 -5.58 11.99 -13.56
N ALA A 7 -6.45 11.58 -12.63
CA ALA A 7 -7.89 11.71 -12.80
C ALA A 7 -8.33 13.18 -12.88
N PHE A 8 -7.76 14.05 -12.03
CA PHE A 8 -7.98 15.50 -12.09
C PHE A 8 -7.43 16.14 -13.38
N TYR A 9 -6.25 15.72 -13.84
CA TYR A 9 -5.71 16.15 -15.14
C TYR A 9 -6.63 15.76 -16.32
N ALA A 10 -7.21 14.55 -16.29
CA ALA A 10 -8.16 14.12 -17.30
C ALA A 10 -9.47 14.94 -17.28
N LEU A 11 -9.85 15.46 -16.10
CA LEU A 11 -10.96 16.42 -15.93
C LEU A 11 -10.55 17.87 -16.22
N GLN A 12 -9.37 18.10 -16.81
CA GLN A 12 -8.77 19.42 -17.07
C GLN A 12 -8.62 20.31 -15.83
N ASP A 13 -8.68 19.75 -14.62
CA ASP A 13 -8.50 20.48 -13.37
C ASP A 13 -7.11 20.19 -12.79
N THR A 14 -6.18 21.12 -12.99
CA THR A 14 -4.81 21.00 -12.48
C THR A 14 -4.59 21.73 -11.16
N LYS A 15 -5.51 22.63 -10.78
CA LYS A 15 -5.34 23.51 -9.64
C LYS A 15 -5.75 22.81 -8.34
N THR A 16 -6.88 22.10 -8.36
CA THR A 16 -7.41 21.38 -7.22
C THR A 16 -6.39 20.40 -6.60
N PRO A 17 -5.76 19.47 -7.35
CA PRO A 17 -4.82 18.52 -6.77
C PRO A 17 -3.55 19.18 -6.20
N VAL A 18 -3.11 20.30 -6.79
CA VAL A 18 -1.93 21.04 -6.34
C VAL A 18 -2.22 21.76 -5.02
N ILE A 19 -3.33 22.49 -4.93
CA ILE A 19 -3.69 23.23 -3.71
C ILE A 19 -3.85 22.27 -2.53
N VAL A 20 -4.56 21.15 -2.71
CA VAL A 20 -4.74 20.16 -1.63
C VAL A 20 -3.40 19.54 -1.23
N SER A 21 -2.50 19.28 -2.19
CA SER A 21 -1.17 18.76 -1.88
C SER A 21 -0.33 19.75 -1.08
N VAL A 22 -0.42 21.05 -1.39
CA VAL A 22 0.27 22.11 -0.63
C VAL A 22 -0.30 22.22 0.78
N VAL A 23 -1.62 22.20 0.93
CA VAL A 23 -2.27 22.21 2.26
C VAL A 23 -1.84 20.99 3.07
N ALA A 24 -1.83 19.81 2.48
CA ALA A 24 -1.38 18.60 3.14
C ALA A 24 0.10 18.64 3.55
N LEU A 25 0.96 19.26 2.74
CA LEU A 25 2.36 19.47 3.09
C LEU A 25 2.48 20.40 4.31
N VAL A 26 1.71 21.48 4.36
CA VAL A 26 1.69 22.38 5.53
C VAL A 26 1.19 21.64 6.76
N VAL A 27 0.10 20.88 6.66
CA VAL A 27 -0.42 20.03 7.75
C VAL A 27 0.64 19.03 8.20
N ASN A 28 1.35 18.39 7.27
CA ASN A 28 2.44 17.47 7.59
C ASN A 28 3.53 18.16 8.40
N ILE A 29 3.99 19.34 7.99
CA ILE A 29 5.05 20.09 8.69
C ILE A 29 4.58 20.47 10.10
N VAL A 30 3.35 20.99 10.23
CA VAL A 30 2.78 21.37 11.54
C VAL A 30 2.68 20.15 12.45
N LEU A 31 2.09 19.05 11.99
CA LEU A 31 1.99 17.82 12.77
C LEU A 31 3.38 17.27 13.11
N SER A 32 4.33 17.33 12.18
CA SER A 32 5.70 16.85 12.40
C SER A 32 6.36 17.61 13.56
N VAL A 33 6.28 18.93 13.57
CA VAL A 33 6.85 19.77 14.64
C VAL A 33 6.15 19.57 15.98
N VAL A 34 4.83 19.31 15.98
CA VAL A 34 4.07 19.03 17.21
C VAL A 34 4.36 17.64 17.75
N LEU A 35 4.40 16.62 16.89
CA LEU A 35 4.54 15.20 17.27
C LEU A 35 5.99 14.80 17.54
N ILE A 36 6.99 15.52 17.02
CA ILE A 36 8.39 15.21 17.29
C ILE A 36 8.75 15.40 18.77
N ARG A 37 8.08 16.31 19.48
CA ARG A 37 8.30 16.54 20.92
C ARG A 37 7.90 15.33 21.79
N PRO A 38 6.69 14.75 21.66
CA PRO A 38 6.30 13.58 22.44
C PRO A 38 6.82 12.24 21.88
N PHE A 39 6.99 12.10 20.56
CA PHE A 39 7.25 10.79 19.91
C PHE A 39 8.57 10.71 19.13
N GLY A 40 9.39 11.76 19.11
CA GLY A 40 10.66 11.78 18.38
C GLY A 40 10.51 11.44 16.90
N LEU A 41 11.38 10.56 16.40
CA LEU A 41 11.39 10.08 15.01
C LEU A 41 10.10 9.35 14.61
N ILE A 42 9.46 8.64 15.54
CA ILE A 42 8.19 7.92 15.27
C ILE A 42 7.06 8.93 15.03
N GLY A 43 7.09 10.07 15.73
CA GLY A 43 6.15 11.17 15.54
C GLY A 43 6.19 11.75 14.14
N LEU A 44 7.38 11.81 13.53
CA LEU A 44 7.55 12.27 12.15
C LEU A 44 6.89 11.32 11.14
N ALA A 45 7.10 10.01 11.33
CA ALA A 45 6.48 8.98 10.49
C ALA A 45 4.94 9.02 10.60
N LEU A 46 4.42 9.16 11.83
CA LEU A 46 2.98 9.30 12.07
C LEU A 46 2.41 10.55 11.40
N ALA A 47 3.09 11.69 11.53
CA ALA A 47 2.69 12.94 10.87
C ALA A 47 2.62 12.79 9.34
N TYR A 48 3.55 12.04 8.75
CA TYR A 48 3.54 11.75 7.30
C TYR A 48 2.35 10.90 6.88
N VAL A 49 2.06 9.83 7.61
CA VAL A 49 0.91 8.96 7.32
C VAL A 49 -0.40 9.74 7.47
N VAL A 50 -0.57 10.49 8.57
CA VAL A 50 -1.78 11.26 8.83
C VAL A 50 -2.01 12.33 7.77
N ALA A 51 -0.98 13.12 7.44
CA ALA A 51 -1.10 14.14 6.40
C ALA A 51 -1.37 13.54 5.02
N GLY A 52 -0.76 12.40 4.70
CA GLY A 52 -1.03 11.65 3.47
C GLY A 52 -2.47 11.15 3.39
N LEU A 53 -3.03 10.66 4.50
CA LEU A 53 -4.43 10.24 4.59
C LEU A 53 -5.37 11.41 4.41
N ILE A 54 -5.13 12.55 5.07
CA ILE A 54 -5.92 13.77 4.90
C ILE A 54 -5.93 14.21 3.44
N ASN A 55 -4.75 14.30 2.81
CA ASN A 55 -4.62 14.67 1.40
C ASN A 55 -5.45 13.74 0.49
N PHE A 56 -5.27 12.42 0.66
CA PHE A 56 -5.96 11.43 -0.14
C PHE A 56 -7.48 11.47 0.05
N SER A 57 -7.95 11.60 1.29
CA SER A 57 -9.38 11.69 1.62
C SER A 57 -10.03 12.92 1.02
N VAL A 58 -9.38 14.09 1.12
CA VAL A 58 -9.88 15.34 0.51
C VAL A 58 -9.95 15.21 -1.01
N LEU A 59 -8.90 14.68 -1.66
CA LEU A 59 -8.90 14.49 -3.11
C LEU A 59 -9.99 13.53 -3.59
N ILE A 60 -10.17 12.39 -2.90
CA ILE A 60 -11.23 11.43 -3.24
C ILE A 60 -12.62 12.04 -3.06
N PHE A 61 -12.83 12.84 -2.02
CA PHE A 61 -14.10 13.48 -1.76
C PHE A 61 -14.46 14.45 -2.89
N ILE A 62 -13.55 15.36 -3.24
CA ILE A 62 -13.75 16.33 -4.33
C ILE A 62 -13.96 15.61 -5.67
N LEU A 63 -13.20 14.53 -5.91
CA LEU A 63 -13.35 13.73 -7.13
C LEU A 63 -14.72 13.03 -7.17
N GLY A 64 -15.22 12.56 -6.02
CA GLY A 64 -16.53 11.94 -5.89
C GLY A 64 -17.68 12.90 -6.19
N GLU A 65 -17.58 14.12 -5.69
CA GLU A 65 -18.54 15.17 -5.95
C GLU A 65 -18.59 15.53 -7.45
N ARG A 66 -17.42 15.63 -8.10
CA ARG A 66 -17.33 15.98 -9.53
C ARG A 66 -17.75 14.88 -10.49
N LEU A 67 -17.56 13.61 -10.12
CA LEU A 67 -17.93 12.46 -10.95
C LEU A 67 -19.36 11.96 -10.68
N GLY A 68 -20.08 12.54 -9.71
CA GLY A 68 -21.48 12.22 -9.38
C GLY A 68 -21.69 10.87 -8.68
N SER A 69 -20.90 9.85 -9.01
CA SER A 69 -20.77 8.65 -8.18
C SER A 69 -19.39 8.01 -8.40
N LEU A 70 -18.56 8.03 -7.37
CA LEU A 70 -17.55 6.98 -7.22
C LEU A 70 -18.29 5.78 -6.62
N GLN A 71 -18.01 4.56 -7.07
CA GLN A 71 -18.48 3.33 -6.41
C GLN A 71 -17.78 3.20 -5.03
N SER A 72 -17.98 4.18 -4.16
CA SER A 72 -17.28 4.42 -2.90
C SER A 72 -17.48 3.23 -1.96
N ALA A 73 -18.69 2.67 -1.92
CA ALA A 73 -18.99 1.44 -1.18
C ALA A 73 -18.10 0.25 -1.62
N LYS A 74 -17.86 0.09 -2.93
CA LYS A 74 -17.00 -0.96 -3.47
C LYS A 74 -15.53 -0.70 -3.15
N ILE A 75 -15.07 0.55 -3.30
CA ILE A 75 -13.70 0.96 -2.97
C ILE A 75 -13.41 0.74 -1.48
N VAL A 76 -14.32 1.14 -0.60
CA VAL A 76 -14.19 0.97 0.85
C VAL A 76 -14.23 -0.51 1.22
N SER A 77 -15.16 -1.29 0.67
CA SER A 77 -15.24 -2.74 0.90
C SER A 77 -13.95 -3.46 0.48
N THR A 78 -13.44 -3.18 -0.72
CA THR A 78 -12.16 -3.71 -1.19
C THR A 78 -11.01 -3.29 -0.27
N THR A 79 -10.94 -2.01 0.11
CA THR A 79 -9.88 -1.48 0.99
C THR A 79 -9.87 -2.21 2.34
N LEU A 80 -11.05 -2.43 2.94
CA LEU A 80 -11.20 -3.17 4.19
C LEU A 80 -10.76 -4.63 4.03
N LYS A 81 -11.14 -5.31 2.95
CA LYS A 81 -10.69 -6.68 2.68
C LYS A 81 -9.17 -6.77 2.51
N ILE A 82 -8.55 -5.80 1.85
CA ILE A 82 -7.08 -5.72 1.71
C ILE A 82 -6.43 -5.52 3.09
N MET A 83 -6.96 -4.61 3.92
CA MET A 83 -6.46 -4.42 5.29
C MET A 83 -6.59 -5.70 6.12
N LEU A 84 -7.72 -6.39 6.02
CA LEU A 84 -7.96 -7.67 6.70
C LEU A 84 -7.03 -8.79 6.22
N ALA A 85 -6.61 -8.80 4.95
CA ALA A 85 -5.61 -9.74 4.45
C ALA A 85 -4.17 -9.37 4.84
N ALA A 86 -3.88 -8.07 4.92
CA ALA A 86 -2.54 -7.56 5.22
C ALA A 86 -2.13 -7.78 6.68
N ILE A 87 -3.06 -7.63 7.64
CA ILE A 87 -2.74 -7.79 9.08
C ILE A 87 -2.24 -9.21 9.40
N PRO A 88 -2.94 -10.30 9.05
CA PRO A 88 -2.46 -11.66 9.30
C PRO A 88 -1.21 -12.01 8.51
N ALA A 89 -1.08 -11.50 7.27
CA ALA A 89 0.13 -11.70 6.47
C ALA A 89 1.36 -11.08 7.13
N GLY A 90 1.23 -9.86 7.67
CA GLY A 90 2.28 -9.20 8.45
C GLY A 90 2.60 -9.95 9.75
N LEU A 91 1.58 -10.46 10.43
CA LEU A 91 1.76 -11.24 11.66
C LEU A 91 2.50 -12.56 11.39
N ILE A 92 2.14 -13.28 10.31
CA ILE A 92 2.81 -14.51 9.91
C ILE A 92 4.24 -14.22 9.43
N MET A 93 4.45 -13.13 8.70
CA MET A 93 5.80 -12.70 8.33
C MET A 93 6.67 -12.41 9.56
N TYR A 94 6.12 -11.72 10.57
CA TYR A 94 6.83 -11.47 11.81
C TYR A 94 7.11 -12.76 12.60
N GLY A 95 6.14 -13.67 12.67
CA GLY A 95 6.34 -15.00 13.26
C GLY A 95 7.43 -15.79 12.53
N ALA A 96 7.44 -15.75 11.19
CA ALA A 96 8.48 -16.39 10.38
C ALA A 96 9.87 -15.81 10.66
N LEU A 97 10.00 -14.49 10.87
CA LEU A 97 11.25 -13.88 11.30
C LEU A 97 11.75 -14.48 12.62
N GLN A 98 10.86 -14.65 13.62
CA GLN A 98 11.22 -15.20 14.93
C GLN A 98 11.59 -16.68 14.88
N VAL A 99 10.96 -17.47 14.00
CA VAL A 99 11.26 -18.89 13.84
C VAL A 99 12.55 -19.12 13.04
N LEU A 100 12.80 -18.29 12.03
CA LEU A 100 14.02 -18.37 11.21
C LEU A 100 15.24 -17.75 11.92
N ALA A 101 15.01 -16.88 12.91
CA ALA A 101 16.06 -16.21 13.68
C ALA A 101 17.07 -17.14 14.36
N PRO A 102 16.66 -18.20 15.10
CA PRO A 102 17.61 -19.13 15.73
C PRO A 102 18.24 -20.13 14.77
N VAL A 103 17.66 -20.32 13.58
CA VAL A 103 18.14 -21.30 12.58
C VAL A 103 19.24 -20.70 11.71
N VAL A 104 19.31 -19.38 11.62
CA VAL A 104 20.15 -18.65 10.67
C VAL A 104 21.08 -17.68 11.39
N ASN A 105 22.38 -17.72 11.08
CA ASN A 105 23.39 -16.84 11.68
C ASN A 105 23.16 -15.37 11.29
N MET A 106 22.63 -14.57 12.22
CA MET A 106 22.32 -13.14 12.00
C MET A 106 23.55 -12.26 11.84
N ASP A 107 24.72 -12.72 12.31
CA ASP A 107 25.97 -11.96 12.19
C ASP A 107 26.56 -12.00 10.77
N THR A 108 26.04 -12.88 9.90
CA THR A 108 26.47 -12.97 8.50
C THR A 108 25.43 -12.34 7.58
N PHE A 109 25.88 -11.57 6.57
CA PHE A 109 25.01 -10.99 5.54
C PHE A 109 24.09 -12.03 4.88
N MET A 110 24.62 -13.22 4.55
CA MET A 110 23.85 -14.33 3.99
C MET A 110 22.74 -14.81 4.91
N GLY A 111 22.94 -14.76 6.22
CA GLY A 111 21.92 -15.19 7.17
C GLY A 111 20.74 -14.22 7.24
N VAL A 112 21.03 -12.93 7.37
CA VAL A 112 19.98 -11.89 7.32
C VAL A 112 19.23 -11.91 5.98
N PHE A 113 19.94 -12.17 4.87
CA PHE A 113 19.32 -12.29 3.56
C PHE A 113 18.36 -13.47 3.46
N ILE A 114 18.78 -14.67 3.87
CA ILE A 114 17.94 -15.88 3.85
C ILE A 114 16.72 -15.70 4.75
N GLN A 115 16.89 -15.12 5.94
CA GLN A 115 15.79 -14.84 6.86
C GLN A 115 14.79 -13.84 6.25
N GLY A 116 15.29 -12.75 5.66
CA GLY A 116 14.45 -11.74 5.02
C GLY A 116 13.66 -12.28 3.84
N VAL A 117 14.31 -13.08 2.98
CA VAL A 117 13.64 -13.75 1.84
C VAL A 117 12.63 -14.78 2.35
N GLY A 118 13.01 -15.62 3.31
CA GLY A 118 12.13 -16.66 3.85
C GLY A 118 10.87 -16.09 4.51
N ALA A 119 11.05 -15.08 5.38
CA ALA A 119 9.93 -14.40 6.03
C ALA A 119 9.09 -13.60 5.01
N GLY A 120 9.73 -12.93 4.05
CA GLY A 120 9.05 -12.21 2.98
C GLY A 120 8.18 -13.14 2.13
N LEU A 121 8.70 -14.30 1.74
CA LEU A 121 7.95 -15.31 1.00
C LEU A 121 6.78 -15.86 1.82
N ALA A 122 6.97 -16.14 3.11
CA ALA A 122 5.88 -16.57 4.00
C ALA A 122 4.76 -15.52 4.07
N GLY A 123 5.11 -14.23 4.17
CA GLY A 123 4.16 -13.12 4.14
C GLY A 123 3.41 -13.02 2.81
N VAL A 124 4.11 -13.10 1.68
CA VAL A 124 3.52 -13.06 0.33
C VAL A 124 2.58 -14.23 0.10
N ILE A 125 2.97 -15.45 0.48
CA ILE A 125 2.15 -16.66 0.34
C ILE A 125 0.87 -16.52 1.17
N THR A 126 0.99 -16.07 2.42
CA THR A 126 -0.16 -15.85 3.31
C THR A 126 -1.10 -14.80 2.74
N TYR A 127 -0.57 -13.67 2.27
CA TYR A 127 -1.37 -12.62 1.65
C TYR A 127 -2.09 -13.14 0.40
N ALA A 128 -1.40 -13.88 -0.48
CA ALA A 128 -2.00 -14.44 -1.69
C ALA A 128 -3.12 -15.45 -1.36
N PHE A 129 -2.91 -16.30 -0.36
CA PHE A 129 -3.92 -17.26 0.11
C PHE A 129 -5.17 -16.54 0.65
N LEU A 130 -4.99 -15.55 1.52
CA LEU A 130 -6.10 -14.77 2.09
C LEU A 130 -6.81 -13.92 1.03
N ALA A 131 -6.07 -13.31 0.11
CA ALA A 131 -6.62 -12.54 -0.99
C ALA A 131 -7.49 -13.40 -1.92
N HIS A 132 -7.07 -14.65 -2.15
CA HIS A 132 -7.87 -15.64 -2.89
C HIS A 132 -9.13 -16.04 -2.12
N ALA A 133 -9.00 -16.37 -0.83
CA ALA A 133 -10.13 -16.72 0.04
C ALA A 133 -11.18 -15.61 0.17
N LEU A 134 -10.75 -14.33 0.20
CA LEU A 134 -11.62 -13.16 0.28
C LEU A 134 -12.25 -12.76 -1.07
N ASN A 135 -11.97 -13.51 -2.15
CA ASN A 135 -12.40 -13.24 -3.51
C ASN A 135 -12.16 -11.77 -3.90
N LEU A 136 -10.94 -11.29 -3.65
CA LEU A 136 -10.56 -9.95 -4.04
C LEU A 136 -10.52 -9.86 -5.58
N PRO A 137 -11.27 -8.94 -6.21
CA PRO A 137 -11.22 -8.76 -7.67
C PRO A 137 -9.80 -8.43 -8.15
N GLU A 138 -8.97 -7.82 -7.31
CA GLU A 138 -7.56 -7.53 -7.53
C GLU A 138 -6.74 -8.81 -7.76
N MET A 139 -7.06 -9.91 -7.08
CA MET A 139 -6.36 -11.18 -7.26
C MET A 139 -6.66 -11.79 -8.64
N LEU A 140 -7.90 -11.67 -9.12
CA LEU A 140 -8.29 -12.05 -10.48
C LEU A 140 -7.51 -11.24 -11.53
N TYR A 141 -7.36 -9.93 -11.33
CA TYR A 141 -6.54 -9.10 -12.22
C TYR A 141 -5.06 -9.50 -12.20
N ALA A 142 -4.49 -9.77 -11.02
CA ALA A 142 -3.10 -10.18 -10.88
C ALA A 142 -2.82 -11.52 -11.58
N VAL A 143 -3.69 -12.53 -11.40
CA VAL A 143 -3.55 -13.85 -12.06
C VAL A 143 -3.67 -13.70 -13.58
N ASN A 144 -4.63 -12.91 -14.07
CA ASN A 144 -4.80 -12.71 -15.51
C ASN A 144 -3.61 -11.96 -16.12
N TRP A 145 -3.07 -10.95 -15.44
CA TRP A 145 -1.88 -10.25 -15.89
C TRP A 145 -0.66 -11.18 -15.94
N LEU A 146 -0.46 -12.02 -14.91
CA LEU A 146 0.59 -13.04 -14.90
C LEU A 146 0.45 -14.02 -16.08
N LYS A 147 -0.76 -14.50 -16.36
CA LYS A 147 -1.02 -15.36 -17.52
C LYS A 147 -0.63 -14.69 -18.84
N LEU A 148 -0.98 -13.41 -19.00
CA LEU A 148 -0.66 -12.64 -20.20
C LEU A 148 0.85 -12.40 -20.34
N ALA A 149 1.54 -12.05 -19.25
CA ALA A 149 2.99 -11.90 -19.25
C ALA A 149 3.71 -13.21 -19.62
N TRP A 150 3.22 -14.33 -19.09
CA TRP A 150 3.76 -15.66 -19.38
C TRP A 150 3.55 -16.06 -20.84
N GLN A 151 2.40 -15.74 -21.43
CA GLN A 151 2.14 -15.95 -22.86
C GLN A 151 3.05 -15.08 -23.74
N LYS A 152 3.28 -13.83 -23.35
CA LYS A 152 4.13 -12.90 -24.10
C LYS A 152 5.62 -13.29 -24.10
N LEU A 153 6.11 -13.83 -22.98
CA LEU A 153 7.46 -14.41 -22.90
C LEU A 153 7.58 -15.66 -23.76
N ARG A 154 6.55 -16.52 -23.76
CA ARG A 154 6.52 -17.73 -24.59
C ARG A 154 6.43 -17.42 -26.09
N SER A 155 5.79 -16.32 -26.48
CA SER A 155 5.68 -15.92 -27.89
C SER A 155 6.90 -15.15 -28.44
N GLN A 156 7.80 -14.67 -27.56
CA GLN A 156 9.07 -14.04 -27.98
C GLN A 156 10.26 -15.01 -27.99
N ALA A 157 10.09 -16.19 -27.38
CA ALA A 157 11.13 -17.22 -27.28
C ALA A 157 11.02 -18.33 -28.35
N GLY A 158 10.15 -18.16 -29.36
CA GLY A 158 10.00 -19.06 -30.51
C GLY A 158 9.91 -18.26 -31.80
#